data_AF-A0A7W1L5D7-F1
#
_entry.id   AF-A0A7W1L5D7-F1
#
_cell.length_a   1.000
_cell.length_b   1.000
_cell.length_c   1.000
_cell.angle_alpha   90.00
_cell.angle_beta   90.00
_cell.angle_gamma   90.00
#
_symmetry.space_group_name_H-M   'P 1'
#
loop_
_entity.id
_entity.type
_entity.pdbx_description
1 polymer ?
#
loop_
_entity_poly.entity_id
_entity_poly.type
_entity_poly.pdbx_seq_one_letter_code
_entity_poly.pdbx_strand_id
1 'polypeptide(L)'
;MSTTLKDTGPADNFRNLFELPVLFYTAILIIYSAKLAAPIYITLAWLFVGSRLVHSVIHCTSNRVRYRFYAYVVGFFTLVAMWVLLAWDLIAS
;
A
#
# COMPACT_ATOMS: atom_id res chain seq x y z
N MET A 1 -4.83 0.70 41.36
CA MET A 1 -3.78 0.44 40.34
C MET A 1 -4.39 0.76 38.99
N SER A 2 -4.28 2.01 38.55
CA SER A 2 -4.92 2.49 37.32
C SER A 2 -4.31 1.75 36.14
N THR A 3 -5.09 0.90 35.49
CA THR A 3 -4.75 0.28 34.22
C THR A 3 -4.76 1.38 33.16
N THR A 4 -3.66 2.11 33.04
CA THR A 4 -3.42 3.05 31.95
C THR A 4 -3.59 2.27 30.65
N LEU A 5 -4.73 2.43 29.97
CA LEU A 5 -4.93 1.91 28.64
C LEU A 5 -3.79 2.49 27.81
N LYS A 6 -2.82 1.64 27.46
CA LYS A 6 -1.77 1.99 26.49
C LYS A 6 -2.55 2.25 25.21
N ASP A 7 -2.85 3.51 24.90
CA ASP A 7 -3.48 3.88 23.64
C ASP A 7 -2.46 3.58 22.52
N THR A 8 -2.44 2.34 22.06
CA THR A 8 -1.59 1.87 20.96
C THR A 8 -2.18 2.23 19.60
N GLY A 9 -3.41 2.71 19.55
CA GLY A 9 -4.11 3.09 18.32
C GLY A 9 -3.30 4.00 17.37
N PRO A 10 -2.63 5.06 17.86
CA PRO A 10 -1.75 5.88 17.03
C PRO A 10 -0.56 5.10 16.45
N ALA A 11 0.05 4.20 17.24
CA ALA A 11 1.20 3.42 16.84
C ALA A 11 0.84 2.31 15.83
N ASP A 12 -0.29 1.62 16.03
CA ASP A 12 -0.79 0.59 15.11
C ASP A 12 -1.19 1.20 13.76
N ASN A 13 -1.82 2.38 13.75
CA ASN A 13 -2.12 3.11 12.51
C ASN A 13 -0.84 3.56 11.78
N PHE A 14 0.19 4.00 12.52
CA PHE A 14 1.49 4.33 11.94
C PHE A 14 2.14 3.10 11.30
N ARG A 15 2.15 1.96 12.00
CA ARG A 15 2.72 0.71 11.51
C ARG A 15 2.08 0.27 10.19
N ASN A 16 0.75 0.26 10.14
CA ASN A 16 0.00 -0.07 8.93
C ASN A 16 0.29 0.89 7.74
N LEU A 17 0.58 2.17 8.02
CA LEU A 17 0.98 3.13 6.99
C LEU A 17 2.35 2.79 6.37
N PHE A 18 3.26 2.19 7.14
CA PHE A 18 4.59 1.72 6.73
C PHE A 18 4.62 0.28 6.17
N GLU A 19 3.70 -0.59 6.60
CA GLU A 19 3.60 -1.97 6.10
C GLU A 19 3.30 -2.02 4.60
N LEU A 20 2.36 -1.19 4.15
CA LEU A 20 1.96 -1.15 2.74
C LEU A 20 3.09 -0.77 1.76
N PRO A 21 3.90 0.30 1.98
CA PRO A 21 5.07 0.57 1.15
C PRO A 21 6.11 -0.54 1.16
N VAL A 22 6.36 -1.16 2.34
CA VAL A 22 7.32 -2.26 2.45
C VAL A 22 6.89 -3.45 1.59
N LEU A 23 5.62 -3.85 1.67
CA LEU A 23 5.06 -4.92 0.84
C LEU A 23 5.12 -4.60 -0.65
N PHE A 24 4.93 -3.34 -1.03
CA PHE A 24 5.07 -2.89 -2.43
C PHE A 24 6.50 -3.08 -2.94
N TYR A 25 7.50 -2.63 -2.17
CA TYR A 25 8.90 -2.81 -2.54
C TYR A 25 9.29 -4.28 -2.63
N THR A 26 8.81 -5.11 -1.71
CA THR A 26 9.00 -6.56 -1.77
C THR A 26 8.41 -7.17 -3.04
N ALA A 27 7.17 -6.79 -3.42
CA ALA A 27 6.53 -7.29 -4.63
C ALA A 27 7.33 -6.91 -5.90
N ILE A 28 7.83 -5.66 -6.00
CA ILE A 28 8.67 -5.23 -7.13
C ILE A 28 9.95 -6.07 -7.23
N LEU A 29 10.64 -6.31 -6.10
CA LEU A 29 11.86 -7.11 -6.10
C LEU A 29 11.60 -8.54 -6.58
N ILE A 30 10.49 -9.14 -6.16
CA ILE A 30 10.11 -10.49 -6.61
C ILE A 30 9.83 -10.48 -8.12
N ILE A 31 9.00 -9.55 -8.62
CA ILE A 31 8.69 -9.43 -10.05
C ILE A 31 9.97 -9.28 -10.89
N TYR A 32 10.89 -8.42 -10.43
CA TYR A 32 12.17 -8.20 -11.11
C TYR A 32 13.03 -9.47 -11.12
N SER A 33 13.16 -10.14 -9.98
CA SER A 33 13.96 -11.36 -9.85
C SER A 33 13.39 -12.54 -10.67
N ALA A 34 12.06 -12.63 -10.77
CA ALA A 34 11.35 -13.63 -11.56
C ALA A 34 11.30 -13.30 -13.06
N LYS A 35 11.83 -12.14 -13.48
CA LYS A 35 11.75 -11.62 -14.86
C LYS A 35 10.31 -11.52 -15.39
N LEU A 36 9.34 -11.35 -14.50
CA LEU A 36 7.91 -11.21 -14.82
C LEU A 36 7.50 -9.75 -15.11
N ALA A 37 8.41 -8.94 -15.64
CA ALA A 37 8.20 -7.51 -15.84
C ALA A 37 7.23 -7.23 -17.01
N ALA A 38 5.93 -7.44 -16.77
CA ALA A 38 4.85 -7.16 -17.70
C ALA A 38 4.31 -5.71 -17.54
N PRO A 39 3.73 -5.11 -18.60
CA PRO A 39 3.16 -3.76 -18.55
C PRO A 39 2.10 -3.55 -17.46
N ILE A 40 1.39 -4.62 -17.07
CA ILE A 40 0.37 -4.57 -16.01
C ILE A 40 0.96 -4.18 -14.66
N TYR A 41 2.16 -4.70 -14.32
CA TYR A 41 2.85 -4.39 -13.07
C TYR A 41 3.31 -2.94 -13.02
N ILE A 42 3.71 -2.37 -14.16
CA ILE A 42 4.10 -0.95 -14.27
C ILE A 42 2.90 -0.05 -13.99
N THR A 43 1.75 -0.36 -14.59
CA THR A 43 0.50 0.40 -14.37
C THR A 43 0.08 0.35 -12.90
N LEU A 44 0.09 -0.84 -12.28
CA LEU A 44 -0.24 -1.01 -10.86
C LEU A 44 0.75 -0.27 -9.94
N ALA A 45 2.04 -0.28 -10.28
CA ALA A 45 3.05 0.44 -9.53
C ALA A 45 2.82 1.95 -9.54
N TRP A 46 2.54 2.53 -10.70
CA TRP A 46 2.19 3.95 -10.79
C TRP A 46 0.88 4.29 -10.09
N LEU A 47 -0.10 3.39 -10.10
CA LEU A 47 -1.36 3.57 -9.40
C LEU A 47 -1.16 3.58 -7.87
N PHE A 48 -0.29 2.72 -7.36
CA PHE A 48 0.12 2.72 -5.95
C PHE A 48 0.85 4.02 -5.56
N VAL A 49 1.85 4.44 -6.36
CA VAL A 49 2.58 5.71 -6.12
C VAL A 49 1.64 6.92 -6.18
N GLY A 50 0.76 6.97 -7.18
CA GLY A 50 -0.25 8.02 -7.33
C GLY A 50 -1.20 8.09 -6.12
N SER A 51 -1.65 6.93 -5.60
CA SER A 51 -2.48 6.89 -4.40
C SER A 51 -1.79 7.52 -3.18
N ARG A 52 -0.46 7.32 -3.06
CA ARG A 52 0.35 7.89 -1.97
C ARG A 52 0.57 9.38 -2.11
N LEU A 53 0.80 9.86 -3.34
CA LEU A 53 0.89 11.29 -3.62
C LEU A 53 -0.43 11.99 -3.29
N VAL A 54 -1.56 11.44 -3.75
CA VAL A 54 -2.89 11.96 -3.44
C VAL A 54 -3.15 11.97 -1.94
N HIS A 55 -2.80 10.90 -1.23
CA HIS A 55 -2.91 10.84 0.24
C HIS A 55 -2.11 11.95 0.93
N SER A 56 -0.85 12.17 0.54
CA SER A 56 0.01 13.22 1.10
C SER A 56 -0.49 14.63 0.77
N VAL A 57 -0.96 14.87 -0.46
CA VAL A 57 -1.52 16.17 -0.87
C VAL A 57 -2.80 16.49 -0.10
N ILE A 58 -3.72 15.52 0.04
CA ILE A 58 -4.94 15.71 0.83
C ILE A 58 -4.58 15.99 2.30
N HIS A 59 -3.59 15.28 2.84
CA HIS A 59 -3.14 15.49 4.21
C HIS A 59 -2.54 16.89 4.44
N CYS A 60 -1.77 17.40 3.48
CA CYS A 60 -1.16 18.73 3.57
C CYS A 60 -2.15 19.88 3.28
N THR A 61 -3.17 19.67 2.45
CA THR A 61 -4.07 20.74 1.99
C THR A 61 -5.42 20.80 2.72
N SER A 62 -6.02 19.67 3.11
CA SER A 62 -7.40 19.69 3.62
C SER A 62 -7.65 18.69 4.76
N ASN A 63 -8.07 19.20 5.92
CA ASN A 63 -8.43 18.41 7.11
C ASN A 63 -9.79 17.67 6.96
N ARG A 64 -10.04 17.00 5.81
CA ARG A 64 -11.22 16.17 5.59
C ARG A 64 -10.85 14.69 5.66
N VAL A 65 -11.01 14.12 6.86
CA VAL A 65 -10.72 12.73 7.23
C VAL A 65 -11.26 11.68 6.25
N ARG A 66 -12.43 11.93 5.62
CA ARG A 66 -13.07 11.01 4.66
C ARG A 66 -12.22 10.73 3.41
N TYR A 67 -11.52 11.73 2.87
CA TYR A 67 -10.70 11.53 1.66
C TYR A 67 -9.39 10.79 1.95
N ARG A 68 -8.88 10.92 3.18
CA ARG A 68 -7.71 10.16 3.65
C ARG A 68 -7.97 8.65 3.63
N PHE A 69 -9.18 8.24 4.00
CA PHE A 69 -9.59 6.84 3.99
C PHE A 69 -9.65 6.27 2.58
N TYR A 70 -10.26 6.97 1.62
CA TYR A 70 -10.33 6.50 0.23
C TYR A 70 -8.95 6.33 -0.42
N ALA A 71 -8.03 7.28 -0.22
CA ALA A 71 -6.67 7.16 -0.78
C ALA A 71 -5.90 5.96 -0.17
N TYR A 72 -6.10 5.69 1.12
CA TYR A 72 -5.57 4.49 1.77
C TYR A 72 -6.15 3.20 1.18
N VAL A 73 -7.47 3.17 0.99
CA VAL A 73 -8.19 2.01 0.43
C VAL A 73 -7.76 1.71 -1.01
N VAL A 74 -7.60 2.74 -1.85
CA VAL A 74 -7.08 2.56 -3.22
C VAL A 74 -5.67 1.96 -3.20
N GLY A 75 -4.77 2.48 -2.37
CA GLY A 75 -3.42 1.94 -2.23
C GLY A 75 -3.41 0.49 -1.74
N PHE A 76 -4.28 0.15 -0.79
CA PHE A 76 -4.45 -1.22 -0.28
C PHE A 76 -4.93 -2.18 -1.39
N PHE A 77 -6.00 -1.84 -2.10
CA PHE A 77 -6.52 -2.70 -3.17
C PHE A 77 -5.55 -2.85 -4.33
N THR A 78 -4.82 -1.80 -4.67
CA THR A 78 -3.77 -1.86 -5.71
C THR A 78 -2.69 -2.85 -5.32
N LEU A 79 -2.25 -2.81 -4.06
CA LEU A 79 -1.25 -3.73 -3.54
C LEU A 79 -1.77 -5.17 -3.53
N VAL A 80 -3.00 -5.41 -3.06
CA VAL A 80 -3.62 -6.74 -3.09
C VAL A 80 -3.70 -7.28 -4.52
N ALA A 81 -4.15 -6.46 -5.49
CA ALA A 81 -4.21 -6.86 -6.89
C ALA A 81 -2.82 -7.24 -7.43
N MET A 82 -1.80 -6.46 -7.10
CA MET A 82 -0.41 -6.73 -7.51
C MET A 82 0.11 -8.06 -6.94
N TRP A 83 -0.18 -8.37 -5.67
CA TRP A 83 0.20 -9.65 -5.05
C TRP A 83 -0.57 -10.84 -5.63
N VAL A 84 -1.87 -10.69 -5.91
CA VAL A 84 -2.68 -11.75 -6.51
C VAL A 84 -2.19 -12.08 -7.92
N LEU A 85 -1.91 -11.06 -8.74
CA LEU A 85 -1.36 -11.25 -10.08
C LEU A 85 0.03 -11.88 -10.04
N LEU A 86 0.89 -11.41 -9.13
CA LEU A 86 2.21 -12.00 -8.94
C LEU A 86 2.14 -13.48 -8.55
N ALA A 87 1.27 -13.83 -7.60
CA ALA A 87 1.08 -15.21 -7.19
C ALA A 87 0.55 -16.07 -8.33
N TRP A 88 -0.40 -15.55 -9.12
CA TRP A 88 -0.92 -16.21 -10.30
C TRP A 88 0.16 -16.47 -11.34
N ASP A 89 0.94 -15.45 -11.70
CA ASP A 89 2.00 -15.56 -12.70
C ASP A 89 3.11 -16.52 -12.25
N LEU A 90 3.45 -16.55 -10.97
CA LEU A 90 4.42 -17.52 -10.41
C LEU A 90 3.93 -18.97 -10.41
N ILE A 91 2.62 -19.20 -10.29
CA ILE A 91 2.03 -20.54 -10.35
C ILE A 91 1.88 -21.00 -11.81
N ALA A 92 1.59 -20.06 -12.72
CA ALA A 92 1.38 -20.33 -14.13
C ALA A 92 2.68 -20.42 -14.96
N SER A 93 3.81 -19.93 -14.41
CA SER A 93 5.16 -20.00 -15.00
C SER A 93 5.85 -21.32 -14.72
#